data_AF-A0A176YM46-F1
#
_entry.id   AF-A0A176YM46-F1
#
_cell.length_a   1.000
_cell.length_b   1.000
_cell.length_c   1.000
_cell.angle_alpha   90.00
_cell.angle_beta   90.00
_cell.angle_gamma   90.00
#
_symmetry.space_group_name_H-M   'P 1'
#
loop_
_entity.id
_entity.type
_entity.pdbx_description
1 polymer ?
#
loop_
_entity_poly.entity_id
_entity_poly.type
_entity_poly.pdbx_seq_one_letter_code
_entity_poly.pdbx_strand_id
1 'polypeptide(L)'
;MSRKNRVPLGDRVAKAAEEAPASRHFVSATDVLIGIGWLDPGAVGPWQRGQVDCMEEVVRVDLPRILEAMQLFQSWAIKRGLIASPTAYVDRTPQRRTLHFSRSGDPKIEASFRTHWMPPELSEAKRERLAEKASRGPELVVVQPLNREWTCHRCGGTGDLLMMEPPGPACLRCIGLDDLEFLPAGDALLTRRVKANSTRYAVVVRFSRTRRRYERQGLLVEPRALADAR
;
A
#
# COMPACT_ATOMS: atom_id res chain seq x y z
N MET A 1 38.46 -10.44 22.64
CA MET A 1 37.83 -10.11 21.34
C MET A 1 36.53 -9.37 21.61
N SER A 2 36.45 -8.11 21.17
CA SER A 2 35.45 -7.11 21.53
C SER A 2 34.01 -7.51 21.15
N ARG A 3 33.13 -7.76 22.14
CA ARG A 3 31.67 -7.74 21.95
C ARG A 3 31.27 -6.30 21.61
N LYS A 4 31.29 -5.94 20.33
CA LYS A 4 30.76 -4.65 19.86
C LYS A 4 29.35 -4.49 20.43
N ASN A 5 29.13 -3.42 21.19
CA ASN A 5 27.85 -2.98 21.76
C ASN A 5 26.72 -3.16 20.73
N ARG A 6 25.98 -4.27 20.80
CA ARG A 6 24.73 -4.40 20.06
C ARG A 6 23.73 -3.52 20.80
N VAL A 7 23.34 -2.42 20.16
CA VAL A 7 22.23 -1.59 20.64
C VAL A 7 21.03 -2.51 20.89
N PRO A 8 20.42 -2.48 22.09
CA PRO A 8 19.24 -3.27 22.42
C PRO A 8 18.15 -3.12 21.35
N LEU A 9 17.37 -4.19 21.14
CA LEU A 9 16.28 -4.16 20.15
C LEU A 9 15.28 -3.04 20.46
N GLY A 10 14.96 -2.84 21.74
CA GLY A 10 14.06 -1.76 22.19
C GLY A 10 14.53 -0.37 21.74
N ASP A 11 15.81 -0.06 21.91
CA ASP A 11 16.38 1.24 21.51
C ASP A 11 16.35 1.42 19.98
N ARG A 12 16.61 0.33 19.22
CA ARG A 12 16.51 0.35 17.76
C ARG A 12 15.07 0.58 17.30
N VAL A 13 14.11 -0.08 17.94
CA VAL A 13 12.67 0.07 17.66
C VAL A 13 12.21 1.50 17.98
N ALA A 14 12.59 2.03 19.15
CA ALA A 14 12.26 3.40 19.54
C ALA A 14 12.83 4.42 18.55
N LYS A 15 14.11 4.27 18.19
CA LYS A 15 14.76 5.12 17.19
C LYS A 15 14.06 5.06 15.83
N ALA A 16 13.77 3.84 15.34
CA ALA A 16 13.07 3.65 14.06
C ALA A 16 11.66 4.27 14.08
N ALA A 17 10.95 4.19 15.20
CA ALA A 17 9.63 4.78 15.37
C ALA A 17 9.68 6.32 15.42
N GLU A 18 10.71 6.90 16.03
CA GLU A 18 10.91 8.36 16.10
C GLU A 18 11.35 8.96 14.75
N GLU A 19 12.15 8.22 13.98
CA GLU A 19 12.60 8.59 12.64
C GLU A 19 11.56 8.29 11.54
N ALA A 20 10.44 7.67 11.91
CA ALA A 20 9.37 7.36 10.96
C ALA A 20 8.85 8.65 10.29
N PRO A 21 8.44 8.59 9.01
CA PRO A 21 8.17 9.80 8.23
C PRO A 21 7.05 10.67 8.84
N ALA A 22 7.43 11.82 9.44
CA ALA A 22 6.51 12.78 10.04
C ALA A 22 5.38 13.25 9.10
N SER A 23 5.63 13.19 7.78
CA SER A 23 4.66 13.54 6.72
C SER A 23 3.34 12.77 6.76
N ARG A 24 3.30 11.59 7.40
CA ARG A 24 2.09 10.75 7.47
C ARG A 24 1.29 10.95 8.75
N HIS A 25 1.84 11.64 9.76
CA HIS A 25 1.22 11.87 11.07
C HIS A 25 0.83 10.59 11.85
N PHE A 26 1.46 9.46 11.54
CA PHE A 26 1.37 8.21 12.28
C PHE A 26 2.66 7.41 12.14
N VAL A 27 2.85 6.42 13.01
CA VAL A 27 3.90 5.40 12.91
C VAL A 27 3.25 4.03 12.78
N SER A 28 3.68 3.22 11.81
CA SER A 28 3.18 1.86 11.61
C SER A 28 4.22 0.79 11.92
N ALA A 29 3.77 -0.46 12.06
CA ALA A 29 4.65 -1.62 12.13
C ALA A 29 5.60 -1.73 10.92
N THR A 30 5.14 -1.34 9.73
CA THR A 30 5.96 -1.37 8.51
C THR A 30 7.09 -0.36 8.58
N ASP A 31 6.84 0.84 9.10
CA ASP A 31 7.86 1.88 9.29
C ASP A 31 8.95 1.41 10.25
N VAL A 32 8.56 0.78 11.36
CA VAL A 32 9.50 0.22 12.35
C VAL A 32 10.34 -0.90 11.75
N LEU A 33 9.72 -1.88 11.07
CA LEU A 33 10.44 -3.01 10.48
C LEU A 33 11.42 -2.56 9.38
N ILE A 34 11.07 -1.52 8.62
CA ILE A 34 11.98 -0.89 7.65
C ILE A 34 13.11 -0.17 8.39
N GLY A 35 12.79 0.66 9.38
CA GLY A 35 13.78 1.47 10.10
C GLY A 35 14.82 0.65 10.87
N ILE A 36 14.44 -0.53 11.39
CA ILE A 36 15.39 -1.46 12.00
C ILE A 36 16.11 -2.35 10.97
N GLY A 37 15.76 -2.27 9.68
CA GLY A 37 16.41 -2.99 8.59
C GLY A 37 15.99 -4.46 8.43
N TRP A 38 14.82 -4.83 8.98
CA TRP A 38 14.27 -6.19 8.89
C TRP A 38 13.35 -6.40 7.70
N LEU A 39 12.69 -5.34 7.22
CA LEU A 39 11.87 -5.34 6.02
C LEU A 39 12.53 -4.48 4.94
N ASP A 40 12.70 -5.04 3.75
CA ASP A 40 13.16 -4.28 2.58
C ASP A 40 12.01 -3.40 2.06
N PRO A 41 12.20 -2.07 1.90
CA PRO A 41 11.20 -1.20 1.28
C PRO A 41 10.71 -1.71 -0.09
N GLY A 42 11.57 -2.36 -0.86
CA GLY A 42 11.24 -2.95 -2.16
C GLY A 42 10.26 -4.13 -2.07
N ALA A 43 10.23 -4.85 -0.94
CA ALA A 43 9.34 -5.98 -0.71
C ALA A 43 7.91 -5.59 -0.33
N VAL A 44 7.69 -4.35 0.14
CA VAL A 44 6.36 -3.83 0.47
C VAL A 44 5.47 -3.76 -0.78
N GLY A 45 6.04 -3.40 -1.94
CA GLY A 45 5.29 -3.30 -3.19
C GLY A 45 4.66 -4.62 -3.64
N PRO A 46 5.44 -5.71 -3.78
CA PRO A 46 4.93 -7.04 -4.05
C PRO A 46 3.87 -7.51 -3.06
N TRP A 47 4.11 -7.36 -1.75
CA TRP A 47 3.12 -7.71 -0.71
C TRP A 47 1.82 -6.90 -0.88
N GLN A 48 1.90 -5.58 -1.10
CA GLN A 48 0.71 -4.75 -1.37
C GLN A 48 -0.05 -5.13 -2.66
N ARG A 49 0.59 -5.86 -3.58
CA ARG A 49 -0.07 -6.40 -4.80
C ARG A 49 -0.57 -7.84 -4.60
N GLY A 50 -0.46 -8.40 -3.41
CA GLY A 50 -0.82 -9.78 -3.12
C GLY A 50 0.10 -10.82 -3.79
N GLN A 51 1.31 -10.42 -4.21
CA GLN A 51 2.30 -11.34 -4.79
C GLN A 51 2.99 -12.21 -3.73
N VAL A 52 2.79 -11.88 -2.45
CA VAL A 52 3.27 -12.60 -1.27
C VAL A 52 2.08 -12.73 -0.35
N ASP A 53 1.83 -13.94 0.16
CA ASP A 53 0.63 -14.26 0.94
C ASP A 53 0.60 -13.51 2.27
N CYS A 54 1.76 -13.34 2.92
CA CYS A 54 1.88 -12.61 4.18
C CYS A 54 3.22 -11.88 4.32
N MET A 55 3.24 -10.80 5.11
CA MET A 55 4.45 -9.98 5.31
C MET A 55 5.60 -10.76 5.94
N GLU A 56 5.32 -11.69 6.86
CA GLU A 56 6.35 -12.47 7.55
C GLU A 56 7.30 -13.21 6.59
N GLU A 57 6.87 -13.54 5.37
CA GLU A 57 7.70 -14.22 4.35
C GLU A 57 8.79 -13.34 3.75
N VAL A 58 8.60 -12.02 3.77
CA VAL A 58 9.56 -11.05 3.22
C VAL A 58 10.36 -10.32 4.29
N VAL A 59 10.11 -10.62 5.57
CA VAL A 59 10.91 -10.12 6.69
C VAL A 59 12.12 -11.03 6.89
N ARG A 60 13.28 -10.43 7.16
CA ARG A 60 14.58 -11.15 7.25
C ARG A 60 14.76 -11.99 8.51
N VAL A 61 13.81 -11.98 9.43
CA VAL A 61 13.86 -12.67 10.73
C VAL A 61 12.61 -13.51 10.93
N ASP A 62 12.67 -14.45 11.86
CA ASP A 62 11.58 -15.35 12.21
C ASP A 62 10.46 -14.64 12.99
N LEU A 63 9.24 -15.18 12.91
CA LEU A 63 8.05 -14.60 13.51
C LEU A 63 8.21 -14.24 15.01
N PRO A 64 8.80 -15.08 15.89
CA PRO A 64 8.99 -14.72 17.30
C PRO A 64 9.76 -13.41 17.51
N ARG A 65 10.82 -13.17 16.73
CA ARG A 65 11.57 -11.90 16.76
C ARG A 65 10.73 -10.72 16.29
N ILE A 66 9.91 -10.92 15.26
CA ILE A 66 9.01 -9.89 14.77
C ILE A 66 8.01 -9.52 15.87
N LEU A 67 7.41 -10.51 16.53
CA LEU A 67 6.46 -10.30 17.62
C LEU A 67 7.10 -9.59 18.82
N GLU A 68 8.34 -9.96 19.19
CA GLU A 68 9.13 -9.25 20.21
C GLU A 68 9.28 -7.76 19.85
N ALA A 69 9.64 -7.44 18.61
CA ALA A 69 9.75 -6.06 18.15
C ALA A 69 8.39 -5.32 18.17
N MET A 70 7.29 -5.99 17.84
CA MET A 70 5.95 -5.40 17.90
C MET A 70 5.51 -5.11 19.34
N GLN A 71 5.83 -5.99 20.30
CA GLN A 71 5.56 -5.73 21.72
C GLN A 71 6.36 -4.53 22.24
N LEU A 72 7.63 -4.43 21.88
CA LEU A 72 8.49 -3.28 22.22
C LEU A 72 7.96 -1.99 21.59
N PHE A 73 7.51 -2.05 20.34
CA PHE A 73 6.93 -0.90 19.64
C PHE A 73 5.64 -0.42 20.31
N GLN A 74 4.71 -1.32 20.63
CA GLN A 74 3.48 -0.96 21.34
C GLN A 74 3.80 -0.35 22.72
N SER A 75 4.73 -0.95 23.46
CA SER A 75 5.15 -0.44 24.78
C SER A 75 5.73 0.97 24.68
N TRP A 76 6.56 1.23 23.65
CA TRP A 76 7.09 2.56 23.36
C TRP A 76 5.96 3.55 23.02
N ALA A 77 5.00 3.16 22.19
CA ALA A 77 3.91 4.03 21.77
C ALA A 77 2.99 4.42 22.94
N ILE A 78 2.65 3.46 23.80
CA ILE A 78 1.88 3.68 25.03
C ILE A 78 2.64 4.61 25.98
N LYS A 79 3.95 4.39 26.18
CA LYS A 79 4.79 5.26 27.02
C LYS A 79 4.86 6.69 26.48
N ARG A 80 4.77 6.88 25.17
CA ARG A 80 4.72 8.19 24.50
C ARG A 80 3.32 8.82 24.48
N GLY A 81 2.30 8.15 25.02
CA GLY A 81 0.92 8.63 25.01
C GLY A 81 0.29 8.69 23.62
N LEU A 82 0.78 7.89 22.67
CA LEU A 82 0.21 7.83 21.32
C LEU A 82 -1.15 7.12 21.35
N ILE A 83 -2.00 7.51 20.41
CA ILE A 83 -3.35 6.94 20.27
C ILE A 83 -3.32 5.86 19.19
N ALA A 84 -3.81 4.67 19.56
CA ALA A 84 -3.97 3.56 18.66
C ALA A 84 -5.11 3.81 17.66
N SER A 85 -4.84 3.59 16.39
CA SER A 85 -5.81 3.69 15.30
C SER A 85 -5.76 2.44 14.43
N PRO A 86 -6.77 1.56 14.49
CA PRO A 86 -6.88 0.42 13.60
C PRO A 86 -6.91 0.88 12.13
N THR A 87 -6.13 0.23 11.27
CA THR A 87 -6.03 0.56 9.84
C THR A 87 -6.20 -0.68 8.98
N ALA A 88 -7.05 -0.59 7.96
CA ALA A 88 -7.22 -1.67 7.00
C ALA A 88 -6.03 -1.74 6.02
N TYR A 89 -5.51 -2.95 5.81
CA TYR A 89 -4.54 -3.23 4.77
C TYR A 89 -5.20 -4.10 3.73
N VAL A 90 -5.42 -3.54 2.55
CA VAL A 90 -5.99 -4.22 1.39
C VAL A 90 -5.03 -4.14 0.22
N ASP A 91 -5.08 -5.14 -0.64
CA ASP A 91 -4.25 -5.20 -1.82
C ASP A 91 -4.60 -4.12 -2.86
N ARG A 92 -3.73 -4.01 -3.86
CA ARG A 92 -3.90 -3.10 -5.01
C ARG A 92 -4.71 -3.75 -6.15
N THR A 93 -5.55 -4.74 -5.87
CA THR A 93 -6.49 -5.28 -6.86
C THR A 93 -7.84 -4.58 -6.77
N PRO A 94 -8.69 -4.62 -7.81
CA PRO A 94 -10.04 -4.06 -7.72
C PRO A 94 -10.89 -4.71 -6.61
N GLN A 95 -10.61 -5.98 -6.27
CA GLN A 95 -11.32 -6.72 -5.23
C GLN A 95 -10.93 -6.33 -3.80
N ARG A 96 -9.81 -5.59 -3.62
CA ARG A 96 -9.36 -5.08 -2.31
C ARG A 96 -9.28 -6.16 -1.24
N ARG A 97 -8.63 -7.28 -1.54
CA ARG A 97 -8.50 -8.38 -0.58
C ARG A 97 -7.66 -7.93 0.60
N THR A 98 -8.03 -8.38 1.79
CA THR A 98 -7.28 -8.12 3.01
C THR A 98 -5.88 -8.75 2.92
N LEU A 99 -4.83 -7.95 3.14
CA LEU A 99 -3.45 -8.43 3.20
C LEU A 99 -3.14 -9.01 4.56
N HIS A 100 -2.43 -10.12 4.64
CA HIS A 100 -2.02 -10.72 5.92
C HIS A 100 -0.61 -10.31 6.33
N PHE A 101 -0.37 -10.23 7.63
CA PHE A 101 0.95 -10.00 8.21
C PHE A 101 1.61 -11.29 8.64
N SER A 102 0.83 -12.26 9.16
CA SER A 102 1.32 -13.59 9.51
C SER A 102 0.65 -14.69 8.72
N ARG A 103 1.32 -15.84 8.57
CA ARG A 103 0.75 -17.03 7.91
C ARG A 103 -0.35 -17.65 8.76
N SER A 104 -0.27 -17.51 10.09
CA SER A 104 -1.29 -18.00 11.01
C SER A 104 -2.63 -17.26 10.88
N GLY A 105 -2.61 -16.00 10.45
CA GLY A 105 -3.79 -15.14 10.44
C GLY A 105 -4.40 -14.90 11.82
N ASP A 106 -3.64 -15.08 12.91
CA ASP A 106 -4.12 -14.88 14.28
C ASP A 106 -4.62 -13.42 14.43
N PRO A 107 -5.90 -13.21 14.80
CA PRO A 107 -6.48 -11.87 14.91
C PRO A 107 -5.72 -10.91 15.82
N LYS A 108 -5.08 -11.42 16.88
CA LYS A 108 -4.28 -10.58 17.80
C LYS A 108 -2.98 -10.13 17.17
N ILE A 109 -2.32 -11.03 16.44
CA ILE A 109 -1.11 -10.71 15.68
C ILE A 109 -1.47 -9.69 14.60
N GLU A 110 -2.50 -9.97 13.81
CA GLU A 110 -2.99 -9.08 12.75
C GLU A 110 -3.36 -7.69 13.28
N ALA A 111 -4.08 -7.60 14.40
CA ALA A 111 -4.44 -6.32 15.02
C ALA A 111 -3.21 -5.51 15.45
N SER A 112 -2.19 -6.17 16.01
CA SER A 112 -0.92 -5.53 16.38
C SER A 112 -0.27 -4.83 15.18
N PHE A 113 -0.18 -5.52 14.03
CA PHE A 113 0.41 -4.95 12.82
C PHE A 113 -0.45 -3.88 12.14
N ARG A 114 -1.78 -4.01 12.23
CA ARG A 114 -2.75 -3.08 11.65
C ARG A 114 -2.93 -1.79 12.46
N THR A 115 -2.33 -1.71 13.63
CA THR A 115 -2.45 -0.52 14.48
C THR A 115 -1.44 0.53 14.06
N HIS A 116 -1.94 1.69 13.64
CA HIS A 116 -1.15 2.90 13.47
C HIS A 116 -1.19 3.72 14.75
N TRP A 117 -0.06 4.29 15.15
CA TRP A 117 0.04 5.09 16.35
C TRP A 117 0.15 6.56 15.99
N MET A 118 -0.80 7.37 16.47
CA MET A 118 -0.94 8.77 16.12
C MET A 118 -0.63 9.69 17.31
N PRO A 119 -0.05 10.88 17.08
CA PRO A 119 0.16 11.86 18.14
C PRO A 119 -1.15 12.32 18.79
N PRO A 120 -1.19 12.52 20.13
CA PRO A 120 -2.39 12.94 20.83
C PRO A 120 -2.84 14.36 20.49
N GLU A 121 -1.92 15.21 19.99
CA GLU A 121 -2.17 16.62 19.66
C GLU A 121 -3.10 16.81 18.44
N LEU A 122 -3.35 15.74 17.68
CA LEU A 122 -4.33 15.78 16.59
C LEU A 122 -5.75 15.82 17.16
N SER A 123 -6.67 16.56 16.55
CA SER A 123 -8.10 16.43 16.90
C SER A 123 -8.62 15.04 16.50
N GLU A 124 -9.66 14.54 17.17
CA GLU A 124 -10.30 13.25 16.86
C GLU A 124 -10.71 13.15 15.38
N ALA A 125 -11.45 14.13 14.87
CA ALA A 125 -11.86 14.19 13.46
C ALA A 125 -10.67 14.15 12.46
N LYS A 126 -9.50 14.68 12.87
CA LYS A 126 -8.28 14.62 12.04
C LYS A 126 -7.65 13.24 12.07
N ARG A 127 -7.65 12.57 13.23
CA ARG A 127 -7.21 11.17 13.36
C ARG A 127 -8.09 10.26 12.53
N GLU A 128 -9.41 10.37 12.64
CA GLU A 128 -10.37 9.58 11.85
C GLU A 128 -10.14 9.75 10.35
N ARG A 129 -10.01 10.99 9.87
CA ARG A 129 -9.72 11.27 8.46
C ARG A 129 -8.39 10.68 8.00
N LEU A 130 -7.35 10.70 8.84
CA LEU A 130 -6.06 10.08 8.53
C LEU A 130 -6.17 8.56 8.53
N ALA A 131 -6.91 7.97 9.46
CA ALA A 131 -7.15 6.53 9.55
C ALA A 131 -7.94 6.02 8.35
N GLU A 132 -8.98 6.75 7.94
CA GLU A 132 -9.76 6.48 6.72
C GLU A 132 -8.85 6.56 5.48
N LYS A 133 -8.04 7.62 5.38
CA LYS A 133 -7.09 7.80 4.28
C LYS A 133 -6.02 6.71 4.24
N ALA A 134 -5.52 6.26 5.39
CA ALA A 134 -4.53 5.19 5.50
C ALA A 134 -5.14 3.82 5.19
N SER A 135 -6.40 3.62 5.57
CA SER A 135 -7.19 2.42 5.28
C SER A 135 -7.66 2.36 3.83
N ARG A 136 -7.71 3.51 3.14
CA ARG A 136 -8.06 3.58 1.73
C ARG A 136 -7.01 2.81 0.94
N GLY A 137 -7.46 1.74 0.29
CA GLY A 137 -6.60 0.90 -0.54
C GLY A 137 -5.80 1.73 -1.54
N PRO A 138 -4.57 1.31 -1.87
CA PRO A 138 -3.68 2.09 -2.72
C PRO A 138 -4.31 2.31 -4.10
N GLU A 139 -3.95 3.40 -4.78
CA GLU A 139 -4.48 3.69 -6.12
C GLU A 139 -4.22 2.49 -7.06
N LEU A 140 -5.27 2.06 -7.76
CA LEU A 140 -5.16 1.02 -8.77
C LEU A 140 -4.26 1.54 -9.89
N VAL A 141 -3.38 0.69 -10.41
CA VAL A 141 -2.47 1.05 -11.49
C VAL A 141 -2.69 0.08 -12.64
N VAL A 142 -2.98 0.66 -13.80
CA VAL A 142 -3.13 -0.05 -15.07
C VAL A 142 -2.00 0.39 -15.98
N VAL A 143 -1.38 -0.58 -16.65
CA VAL A 143 -0.24 -0.38 -17.53
C VAL A 143 -0.74 -0.37 -18.97
N GLN A 144 -0.38 0.66 -19.71
CA GLN A 144 -0.37 0.65 -21.16
C GLN A 144 0.95 -0.01 -21.61
N PRO A 145 0.88 -1.25 -22.14
CA PRO A 145 2.09 -2.00 -22.47
C PRO A 145 2.77 -1.40 -23.70
N LEU A 146 4.08 -1.62 -23.80
CA LEU A 146 4.85 -1.20 -25.00
C LEU A 146 4.66 -2.16 -26.17
N ASN A 147 4.48 -3.45 -25.88
CA ASN A 147 4.14 -4.48 -26.85
C ASN A 147 2.70 -4.96 -26.60
N ARG A 148 1.93 -5.15 -27.65
CA ARG A 148 0.57 -5.72 -27.58
C ARG A 148 0.57 -7.24 -27.46
N GLU A 149 1.72 -7.89 -27.64
CA GLU A 149 1.89 -9.31 -27.38
C GLU A 149 2.04 -9.56 -25.88
N TRP A 150 0.90 -9.70 -25.21
CA TRP A 150 0.80 -10.20 -23.85
C TRP A 150 -0.50 -10.98 -23.71
N THR A 151 -0.49 -11.95 -22.79
CA THR A 151 -1.60 -12.88 -22.61
C THR A 151 -2.15 -12.74 -21.19
N CYS A 152 -3.44 -12.48 -21.08
CA CYS A 152 -4.15 -12.44 -19.82
C CYS A 152 -4.07 -13.81 -19.14
N HIS A 153 -3.54 -13.86 -17.92
CA HIS A 153 -3.37 -15.13 -17.19
C HIS A 153 -4.71 -15.81 -16.85
N ARG A 154 -5.83 -15.07 -16.83
CA ARG A 154 -7.16 -15.60 -16.47
C ARG A 154 -7.93 -16.18 -17.65
N CYS A 155 -7.87 -15.54 -18.82
CA CYS A 155 -8.70 -15.90 -19.98
C CYS A 155 -7.94 -16.18 -21.27
N GLY A 156 -6.61 -16.01 -21.29
CA GLY A 156 -5.80 -16.19 -22.51
C GLY A 156 -5.94 -15.08 -23.56
N GLY A 157 -6.78 -14.07 -23.34
CA GLY A 157 -6.95 -12.92 -24.25
C GLY A 157 -5.87 -11.85 -24.13
N THR A 158 -6.05 -10.72 -24.82
CA THR A 158 -5.16 -9.55 -24.75
C THR A 158 -5.95 -8.23 -24.75
N GLY A 159 -5.27 -7.07 -24.77
CA GLY A 159 -5.89 -5.74 -24.83
C GLY A 159 -4.89 -4.58 -24.81
N ASP A 160 -5.42 -3.36 -24.90
CA ASP A 160 -4.63 -2.12 -24.89
C ASP A 160 -4.08 -1.74 -23.52
N LEU A 161 -4.69 -2.28 -22.47
CA LEU A 161 -4.38 -1.99 -21.08
C LEU A 161 -4.39 -3.29 -20.27
N LEU A 162 -3.48 -3.40 -19.31
CA LEU A 162 -3.37 -4.55 -18.41
C LEU A 162 -3.15 -4.10 -16.96
N MET A 163 -3.53 -4.92 -16.00
CA MET A 163 -3.09 -4.78 -14.61
C MET A 163 -2.17 -5.94 -14.27
N MET A 164 -1.12 -5.66 -13.49
CA MET A 164 -0.26 -6.72 -12.95
C MET A 164 -0.91 -7.31 -11.70
N GLU A 165 -1.32 -8.56 -11.78
CA GLU A 165 -1.76 -9.39 -10.66
C GLU A 165 -0.85 -10.62 -10.57
N PRO A 166 -0.80 -11.34 -9.44
CA PRO A 166 -0.22 -12.68 -9.40
C PRO A 166 -1.15 -13.68 -10.13
N PRO A 167 -0.64 -14.61 -10.95
CA PRO A 167 0.76 -14.81 -11.33
C PRO A 167 1.21 -13.98 -12.55
N GLY A 168 0.32 -13.24 -13.21
CA GLY A 168 0.67 -12.51 -14.44
C GLY A 168 -0.31 -11.39 -14.82
N PRO A 169 -0.13 -10.77 -16.00
CA PRO A 169 -0.98 -9.67 -16.43
C PRO A 169 -2.44 -10.12 -16.57
N ALA A 170 -3.37 -9.23 -16.25
CA ALA A 170 -4.81 -9.44 -16.37
C ALA A 170 -5.44 -8.31 -17.20
N CYS A 171 -6.37 -8.67 -18.09
CA CYS A 171 -7.10 -7.69 -18.89
C CYS A 171 -8.18 -6.98 -18.07
N LEU A 172 -8.57 -5.77 -18.50
CA LEU A 172 -9.55 -4.95 -17.81
C LEU A 172 -10.87 -5.68 -17.54
N ARG A 173 -11.32 -6.51 -18.48
CA ARG A 173 -12.54 -7.32 -18.33
C ARG A 173 -12.43 -8.32 -17.18
N CYS A 174 -11.33 -9.05 -17.10
CA CYS A 174 -11.16 -10.07 -16.06
C CYS A 174 -10.98 -9.48 -14.66
N ILE A 175 -10.52 -8.24 -14.56
CA ILE A 175 -10.40 -7.51 -13.28
C ILE A 175 -11.63 -6.62 -13.01
N GLY A 176 -12.60 -6.59 -13.93
CA GLY A 176 -13.81 -5.79 -13.85
C GLY A 176 -13.53 -4.30 -13.83
N LEU A 177 -12.80 -3.77 -14.82
CA LEU A 177 -12.54 -2.34 -15.06
C LEU A 177 -12.80 -1.95 -16.53
N ASP A 178 -13.39 -2.83 -17.34
CA ASP A 178 -13.64 -2.61 -18.77
C ASP A 178 -14.79 -1.66 -19.06
N ASP A 179 -15.62 -1.36 -18.06
CA ASP A 179 -16.70 -0.37 -18.08
C ASP A 179 -16.20 1.07 -17.82
N LEU A 180 -14.91 1.25 -17.49
CA LEU A 180 -14.34 2.57 -17.22
C LEU A 180 -13.89 3.28 -18.50
N GLU A 181 -14.10 4.60 -18.56
CA GLU A 181 -13.65 5.46 -19.65
C GLU A 181 -12.25 6.02 -19.37
N PHE A 182 -11.42 6.08 -20.42
CA PHE A 182 -10.09 6.66 -20.33
C PHE A 182 -10.12 8.19 -20.47
N LEU A 183 -9.76 8.88 -19.40
CA LEU A 183 -9.49 10.31 -19.37
C LEU A 183 -7.97 10.55 -19.53
N PRO A 184 -7.50 11.11 -20.66
CA PRO A 184 -6.09 11.43 -20.85
C PRO A 184 -5.62 12.52 -19.88
N ALA A 185 -4.32 12.52 -19.58
CA ALA A 185 -3.71 13.59 -18.81
C ALA A 185 -3.78 14.93 -19.55
N GLY A 186 -4.01 16.02 -18.81
CA GLY A 186 -4.07 17.37 -19.36
C GLY A 186 -4.68 18.34 -18.36
N ASP A 187 -6.01 18.40 -18.30
CA ASP A 187 -6.74 19.27 -17.39
C ASP A 187 -6.70 18.73 -15.95
N ALA A 188 -5.95 19.41 -15.09
CA ALA A 188 -5.80 19.05 -13.69
C ALA A 188 -7.07 19.27 -12.86
N LEU A 189 -7.90 20.28 -13.19
CA LEU A 189 -9.17 20.53 -12.49
C LEU A 189 -10.18 19.44 -12.81
N LEU A 190 -10.34 19.11 -14.10
CA LEU A 190 -11.20 18.01 -14.54
C LEU A 190 -10.75 16.69 -13.94
N THR A 191 -9.45 16.38 -14.02
CA THR A 191 -8.88 15.14 -13.44
C THR A 191 -9.17 15.03 -11.94
N ARG A 192 -9.06 16.13 -11.18
CA ARG A 192 -9.36 16.14 -9.74
C ARG A 192 -10.85 15.94 -9.46
N ARG A 193 -11.72 16.65 -10.19
CA ARG A 193 -13.18 16.57 -10.03
C ARG A 193 -13.71 15.18 -10.34
N VAL A 194 -13.32 14.62 -11.49
CA VAL A 194 -13.73 13.28 -11.91
C VAL A 194 -13.24 12.24 -10.91
N LYS A 195 -11.98 12.31 -10.50
CA LYS A 195 -11.43 11.37 -9.50
C LYS A 195 -12.13 11.46 -8.14
N ALA A 196 -12.57 12.66 -7.74
CA ALA A 196 -13.31 12.83 -6.49
C ALA A 196 -14.72 12.23 -6.55
N ASN A 197 -15.35 12.26 -7.73
CA ASN A 197 -16.71 11.78 -7.94
C ASN A 197 -16.79 10.31 -8.41
N SER A 198 -15.68 9.71 -8.84
CA SER A 198 -15.61 8.33 -9.31
C SER A 198 -15.35 7.37 -8.15
N THR A 199 -16.24 6.41 -7.94
CA THR A 199 -16.08 5.39 -6.88
C THR A 199 -14.97 4.41 -7.23
N ARG A 200 -14.90 4.02 -8.51
CA ARG A 200 -13.87 3.18 -9.11
C ARG A 200 -13.02 4.02 -10.05
N TYR A 201 -11.71 3.96 -9.90
CA TYR A 201 -10.78 4.56 -10.85
C TYR A 201 -9.43 3.85 -10.81
N ALA A 202 -8.67 3.97 -11.88
CA ALA A 202 -7.29 3.48 -11.95
C ALA A 202 -6.38 4.48 -12.67
N VAL A 203 -5.14 4.60 -12.21
CA VAL A 203 -4.13 5.42 -12.87
C VAL A 203 -3.54 4.62 -14.02
N VAL A 204 -3.60 5.20 -15.23
CA VAL A 204 -2.95 4.61 -16.40
C VAL A 204 -1.53 5.11 -16.49
N VAL A 205 -0.57 4.18 -16.61
CA VAL A 205 0.86 4.47 -16.75
C VAL A 205 1.43 3.78 -17.98
N ARG A 206 2.49 4.36 -18.56
CA ARG A 206 3.23 3.77 -19.67
C ARG A 206 4.73 3.86 -19.39
N PHE A 207 5.48 2.82 -19.72
CA PHE A 207 6.93 2.86 -19.55
C PHE A 207 7.58 3.75 -20.61
N SER A 208 8.35 4.75 -20.16
CA SER A 208 9.14 5.63 -21.01
C SER A 208 10.53 5.05 -21.20
N ARG A 209 10.85 4.59 -22.42
CA ARG A 209 12.17 4.02 -22.73
C ARG A 209 13.29 5.05 -22.52
N THR A 210 13.04 6.29 -22.93
CA THR A 210 14.00 7.40 -22.81
C THR A 210 14.28 7.75 -21.35
N ARG A 211 13.24 7.82 -20.50
CA ARG A 211 13.38 8.20 -19.09
C ARG A 211 13.54 7.02 -18.13
N ARG A 212 13.51 5.79 -18.65
CA ARG A 212 13.63 4.51 -17.92
C ARG A 212 12.70 4.41 -16.70
N ARG A 213 11.48 4.91 -16.82
CA ARG A 213 10.48 4.92 -15.73
C ARG A 213 9.06 4.90 -16.28
N TYR A 214 8.11 4.52 -15.44
CA TYR A 214 6.68 4.67 -15.75
C TYR A 214 6.26 6.13 -15.66
N GLU A 215 5.53 6.60 -16.66
CA GLU A 215 4.94 7.93 -16.72
C GLU A 215 3.42 7.83 -16.77
N ARG A 216 2.74 8.66 -15.97
CA ARG A 216 1.28 8.71 -15.95
C ARG A 216 0.75 9.23 -17.29
N GLN A 217 -0.20 8.50 -17.88
CA GLN A 217 -0.86 8.84 -19.14
C GLN A 217 -2.26 9.40 -18.94
N GLY A 218 -2.93 9.05 -17.84
CA GLY A 218 -4.30 9.46 -17.59
C GLY A 218 -4.94 8.71 -16.42
N LEU A 219 -6.27 8.63 -16.44
CA LEU A 219 -7.09 7.87 -15.49
C LEU A 219 -8.13 7.04 -16.26
N LEU A 220 -8.43 5.84 -15.76
CA LEU A 220 -9.69 5.16 -16.00
C LEU A 220 -10.68 5.61 -14.93
N VAL A 221 -11.88 6.03 -15.33
CA VAL A 221 -12.90 6.64 -14.47
C VAL A 221 -14.29 6.18 -14.89
N GLU A 222 -15.26 6.24 -13.98
CA GLU A 222 -16.64 5.89 -14.29
C GLU A 222 -17.23 6.89 -15.30
N PRO A 223 -17.88 6.41 -16.39
CA PRO A 223 -18.42 7.30 -17.42
C PRO A 223 -19.36 8.38 -16.88
N ARG A 224 -20.17 8.05 -15.86
CA ARG A 224 -21.05 9.02 -15.18
C ARG A 224 -20.27 10.13 -14.49
N ALA A 225 -19.25 9.79 -13.72
CA ALA A 225 -18.40 10.77 -13.03
C ALA A 225 -17.65 11.69 -14.01
N LEU A 226 -17.32 11.17 -15.20
CA LEU A 226 -16.72 11.97 -16.27
C LEU A 226 -17.73 12.90 -16.94
N ALA A 227 -18.94 12.41 -17.23
CA ALA A 227 -20.01 13.21 -17.81
C ALA A 227 -20.42 14.37 -16.88
N ASP A 228 -20.59 14.12 -15.58
CA ASP A 228 -20.99 15.13 -14.59
C ASP A 228 -19.92 16.21 -14.35
N ALA A 229 -18.68 15.95 -14.75
CA ALA A 229 -17.55 16.83 -14.50
C ALA A 229 -17.13 17.69 -15.71
N ARG A 230 -17.56 17.30 -16.91
CA ARG A 230 -17.37 18.02 -18.18
C ARG A 230 -18.30 19.23 -18.25
#